data_AF-A0A5P9NHR4-F1
#
_entry.id   AF-A0A5P9NHR4-F1
#
_cell.length_a   1.000
_cell.length_b   1.000
_cell.length_c   1.000
_cell.angle_alpha   90.00
_cell.angle_beta   90.00
_cell.angle_gamma   90.00
#
_symmetry.space_group_name_H-M   'P 1'
#
loop_
_entity.id
_entity.type
_entity.pdbx_description
1 polymer ?
#
loop_
_entity_poly.entity_id
_entity_poly.type
_entity_poly.pdbx_seq_one_letter_code
_entity_poly.pdbx_strand_id
1 'polypeptide(L)'
;MFHCPRQCLESIHLPRCRWRDVFVLPLAGLLVSTLAACATSTPAPEVTNLEPIQLPGQTIGVDEVAAQAPTPDLLVLDADMKKFVSTYAGEELGKRERLRSLHRAVSGPSILGMDYDPTAEGSAIEAFHRETANCLSYANMFVALAREAGLDARYQWVEVRPQWTRMGERVAVRLHVNAVVHLNRQDRFMVDIDPLPSRDFAGTQEISDSDAQALYHNNIAMDALAREELDIAWTQAVRALQLAPQMPHLWVNLGAVYRRTHQYDAAEAAYMQALALDGMERSAMNNLLVLYQVTGDTEQVEYWKERVLKYRDSNPYYHAWLGDLAAEEGDWRSASDYYQRALGLQPEDATLLFSLGLIYEQLDELKAAQRYVEQALSKSSLVRERERYRIKLDELNRIQTAAY
;
A
#
# COMPACT_ATOMS: atom_id res chain seq x y z
N MET A 1 39.39 14.72 -37.24
CA MET A 1 40.76 14.29 -37.57
C MET A 1 41.72 15.22 -36.82
N PHE A 2 42.53 14.67 -35.90
CA PHE A 2 43.65 15.29 -35.15
C PHE A 2 43.28 16.51 -34.26
N HIS A 3 43.67 16.68 -32.99
CA HIS A 3 44.52 15.95 -32.05
C HIS A 3 44.17 16.40 -30.60
N CYS A 4 44.28 15.46 -29.66
CA CYS A 4 44.44 15.58 -28.19
C CYS A 4 45.73 16.39 -27.82
N PRO A 5 46.17 16.53 -26.54
CA PRO A 5 45.49 16.56 -25.22
C PRO A 5 46.16 17.48 -24.14
N ARG A 6 45.59 17.43 -22.90
CA ARG A 6 46.25 17.32 -21.56
C ARG A 6 47.10 18.49 -21.03
N GLN A 7 46.67 19.12 -19.92
CA GLN A 7 46.84 18.75 -18.49
C GLN A 7 48.06 19.42 -17.84
N CYS A 8 48.00 19.51 -16.51
CA CYS A 8 49.08 19.73 -15.55
C CYS A 8 49.42 21.21 -15.26
N LEU A 9 49.71 21.66 -14.03
CA LEU A 9 49.94 21.03 -12.73
C LEU A 9 49.99 22.17 -11.68
N GLU A 10 49.53 21.87 -10.46
CA GLU A 10 50.14 22.25 -9.17
C GLU A 10 50.44 23.73 -8.86
N SER A 11 49.78 24.30 -7.85
CA SER A 11 50.21 24.33 -6.43
C SER A 11 51.00 25.59 -6.09
N ILE A 12 50.70 26.20 -4.95
CA ILE A 12 51.65 26.70 -3.93
C ILE A 12 50.93 27.61 -2.93
N HIS A 13 51.21 27.30 -1.68
CA HIS A 13 50.74 27.88 -0.42
C HIS A 13 51.29 29.29 -0.11
N LEU A 14 50.41 30.14 0.45
CA LEU A 14 50.61 31.04 1.63
C LEU A 14 51.65 32.19 1.54
N PRO A 15 51.69 33.19 2.47
CA PRO A 15 50.75 33.57 3.54
C PRO A 15 50.42 35.09 3.63
N ARG A 16 49.45 35.37 4.51
CA ARG A 16 49.02 36.59 5.22
C ARG A 16 49.99 37.79 5.30
N CYS A 17 49.44 38.99 5.15
CA CYS A 17 49.89 40.19 5.88
C CYS A 17 48.72 41.14 6.21
N ARG A 18 48.69 41.63 7.46
CA ARG A 18 47.65 42.45 8.13
C ARG A 18 48.07 43.92 8.17
N TRP A 19 47.15 44.86 7.92
CA TRP A 19 47.10 46.23 8.48
C TRP A 19 45.59 46.63 8.55
N ARG A 20 44.98 46.84 9.74
CA ARG A 20 44.79 48.13 10.47
C ARG A 20 44.02 49.16 9.62
N ASP A 21 42.91 49.81 10.01
CA ASP A 21 42.29 50.14 11.29
C ASP A 21 40.81 50.52 11.11
N VAL A 22 40.00 50.28 12.17
CA VAL A 22 38.91 51.10 12.76
C VAL A 22 37.90 51.84 11.85
N PHE A 23 36.58 51.59 12.04
CA PHE A 23 35.56 52.60 12.43
C PHE A 23 34.14 51.98 12.59
N VAL A 24 33.65 52.01 13.83
CA VAL A 24 32.30 52.38 14.32
C VAL A 24 31.04 51.92 13.55
N LEU A 25 30.24 51.09 14.24
CA LEU A 25 28.81 50.76 14.01
C LEU A 25 27.90 52.01 14.00
N PRO A 26 26.75 51.98 13.30
CA PRO A 26 25.53 51.64 14.04
C PRO A 26 24.54 50.72 13.33
N LEU A 27 23.84 49.96 14.18
CA LEU A 27 22.59 49.24 14.01
C LEU A 27 21.65 49.76 12.90
N ALA A 28 21.30 48.85 11.98
CA ALA A 28 20.01 48.86 11.29
C ALA A 28 19.32 47.52 11.56
N GLY A 29 18.19 47.58 12.29
CA GLY A 29 17.38 46.42 12.62
C GLY A 29 16.74 45.82 11.37
N LEU A 30 17.13 44.59 11.05
CA LEU A 30 16.41 43.73 10.12
C LEU A 30 15.28 43.06 10.90
N LEU A 31 14.06 43.57 10.69
CA LEU A 31 12.82 42.84 10.94
C LEU A 31 12.85 41.55 10.14
N VAL A 32 13.14 40.42 10.80
CA VAL A 32 12.87 39.10 10.27
C VAL A 32 11.36 38.90 10.36
N SER A 33 10.65 39.24 9.30
CA SER A 33 9.26 38.85 9.09
C SER A 33 9.20 37.33 9.02
N THR A 34 8.84 36.70 10.13
CA THR A 34 8.42 35.29 10.17
C THR A 34 7.18 35.15 9.29
N LEU A 35 7.37 34.69 8.05
CA LEU A 35 6.28 34.08 7.29
C LEU A 35 5.92 32.79 8.03
N ALA A 36 5.01 32.92 9.00
CA ALA A 36 4.19 31.80 9.40
C ALA A 36 3.38 31.42 8.15
N ALA A 37 3.88 30.44 7.40
CA ALA A 37 3.05 29.71 6.47
C ALA A 37 1.96 29.06 7.32
N CYS A 38 0.83 29.74 7.45
CA CYS A 38 -0.41 29.10 7.83
C CYS A 38 -0.62 28.01 6.78
N ALA A 39 -0.32 26.76 7.14
CA ALA A 39 -0.87 25.60 6.49
C ALA A 39 -2.37 25.76 6.59
N THR A 40 -2.97 26.32 5.55
CA THR A 40 -4.42 26.28 5.35
C THR A 40 -4.68 24.81 5.07
N SER A 41 -5.09 24.07 6.11
CA SER A 41 -5.68 22.76 5.92
C SER A 41 -6.83 22.96 4.95
N THR A 42 -6.73 22.37 3.75
CA THR A 42 -7.84 22.30 2.82
C THR A 42 -9.06 21.82 3.62
N PRO A 43 -10.17 22.57 3.66
CA PRO A 43 -11.34 22.13 4.40
C PRO A 43 -11.70 20.73 3.89
N ALA A 44 -12.02 19.83 4.83
CA ALA A 44 -12.39 18.47 4.48
C ALA A 44 -13.55 18.51 3.48
N PRO A 45 -13.54 17.66 2.44
CA PRO A 45 -14.63 17.65 1.48
C PRO A 45 -15.96 17.41 2.18
N GLU A 46 -16.97 18.24 1.88
CA GLU A 46 -18.29 18.15 2.48
C GLU A 46 -19.02 16.90 1.96
N VAL A 47 -18.96 15.81 2.74
CA VAL A 47 -19.68 14.55 2.48
C VAL A 47 -21.20 14.73 2.54
N THR A 48 -21.69 15.85 3.10
CA THR A 48 -23.13 16.16 3.21
C THR A 48 -23.79 16.49 1.89
N ASN A 49 -23.02 16.87 0.85
CA ASN A 49 -23.56 17.32 -0.44
C ASN A 49 -23.38 16.27 -1.54
N LEU A 50 -23.27 14.99 -1.19
CA LEU A 50 -23.16 13.92 -2.18
C LEU A 50 -24.50 13.72 -2.91
N GLU A 51 -24.43 13.47 -4.21
CA GLU A 51 -25.60 13.11 -5.03
C GLU A 51 -26.28 11.86 -4.45
N PRO A 52 -27.61 11.88 -4.19
CA PRO A 52 -28.33 10.69 -3.73
C PRO A 52 -28.20 9.53 -4.71
N ILE A 53 -28.14 8.29 -4.22
CA ILE A 53 -28.15 7.14 -5.13
C ILE A 53 -29.55 6.94 -5.71
N GLN A 54 -29.62 6.82 -7.04
CA GLN A 54 -30.84 6.51 -7.79
C GLN A 54 -30.87 5.01 -8.14
N LEU A 55 -31.86 4.29 -7.59
CA LEU A 55 -32.11 2.87 -7.85
C LEU A 55 -33.54 2.70 -8.43
N PRO A 56 -33.85 1.56 -9.08
CA PRO A 56 -35.20 1.30 -9.58
C PRO A 56 -36.25 1.37 -8.46
N GLY A 57 -37.04 2.45 -8.46
CA GLY A 57 -38.12 2.68 -7.49
C GLY A 57 -37.69 3.19 -6.12
N GLN A 58 -36.41 3.56 -5.94
CA GLN A 58 -35.88 4.04 -4.66
C GLN A 58 -34.80 5.10 -4.86
N THR A 59 -34.79 6.11 -3.99
CA THR A 59 -33.70 7.09 -3.89
C THR A 59 -33.26 7.12 -2.44
N ILE A 60 -31.95 7.00 -2.19
CA ILE A 60 -31.38 7.03 -0.84
C ILE A 60 -30.48 8.26 -0.72
N GLY A 61 -30.78 9.11 0.26
CA GLY A 61 -30.03 10.35 0.53
C GLY A 61 -29.02 10.18 1.65
N VAL A 62 -28.05 11.10 1.72
CA VAL A 62 -26.93 11.06 2.68
C VAL A 62 -27.41 11.10 4.13
N ASP A 63 -28.49 11.84 4.40
CA ASP A 63 -29.02 12.06 5.75
C ASP A 63 -29.52 10.77 6.42
N GLU A 64 -29.87 9.75 5.63
CA GLU A 64 -30.37 8.47 6.14
C GLU A 64 -29.25 7.46 6.46
N VAL A 65 -28.03 7.71 5.96
CA VAL A 65 -26.93 6.73 5.97
C VAL A 65 -26.49 6.33 7.37
N ALA A 66 -26.33 7.29 8.29
CA ALA A 66 -25.86 6.99 9.64
C ALA A 66 -26.82 6.10 10.43
N ALA A 67 -28.13 6.19 10.14
CA ALA A 67 -29.15 5.33 10.75
C ALA A 67 -29.18 3.93 10.12
N GLN A 68 -28.89 3.82 8.81
CA GLN A 68 -28.92 2.56 8.07
C GLN A 68 -27.63 1.73 8.23
N ALA A 69 -26.48 2.38 8.46
CA ALA A 69 -25.19 1.75 8.65
C ALA A 69 -24.53 2.19 9.97
N PRO A 70 -25.04 1.75 11.14
CA PRO A 70 -24.40 2.02 12.41
C PRO A 70 -23.00 1.39 12.45
N THR A 71 -22.05 2.10 13.06
CA THR A 71 -20.68 1.61 13.24
C THR A 71 -20.60 0.83 14.55
N PRO A 72 -20.31 -0.49 14.53
CA PRO A 72 -20.11 -1.25 15.76
C PRO A 72 -18.82 -0.84 16.48
N ASP A 73 -18.71 -1.17 17.78
CA ASP A 73 -17.44 -1.09 18.49
C ASP A 73 -16.55 -2.26 18.04
N LEU A 74 -15.56 -1.94 17.20
CA LEU A 74 -14.65 -2.93 16.63
C LEU A 74 -13.62 -3.48 17.64
N LEU A 75 -13.44 -2.81 18.78
CA LEU A 75 -12.35 -3.10 19.73
C LEU A 75 -12.85 -3.63 21.09
N VAL A 76 -14.15 -3.83 21.23
CA VAL A 76 -14.73 -4.39 22.46
C VAL A 76 -14.17 -5.78 22.75
N LEU A 77 -13.99 -6.09 24.04
CA LEU A 77 -13.53 -7.39 24.54
C LEU A 77 -14.55 -7.96 25.53
N ASP A 78 -14.81 -9.27 25.43
CA ASP A 78 -15.59 -9.99 26.43
C ASP A 78 -14.73 -10.61 27.54
N ALA A 79 -15.36 -11.41 28.41
CA ALA A 79 -14.69 -12.01 29.56
C ALA A 79 -13.62 -13.05 29.15
N ASP A 80 -13.86 -13.83 28.10
CA ASP A 80 -12.94 -14.87 27.66
C ASP A 80 -11.69 -14.26 27.01
N MET A 81 -11.86 -13.20 26.23
CA MET A 81 -10.74 -12.45 25.65
C MET A 81 -9.89 -11.78 26.73
N LYS A 82 -10.51 -11.16 27.76
CA LYS A 82 -9.76 -10.58 28.89
C LYS A 82 -9.01 -11.64 29.68
N LYS A 83 -9.63 -12.79 29.90
CA LYS A 83 -8.97 -13.95 30.52
C LYS A 83 -7.80 -14.44 29.66
N PHE A 84 -7.96 -14.49 28.34
CA PHE A 84 -6.89 -14.83 27.40
C PHE A 84 -5.70 -13.87 27.54
N VAL A 85 -5.95 -12.56 27.56
CA VAL A 85 -4.91 -11.54 27.78
C VAL A 85 -4.22 -11.74 29.12
N SER A 86 -4.97 -11.92 30.22
CA SER A 86 -4.37 -12.15 31.54
C SER A 86 -3.51 -13.42 31.61
N THR A 87 -3.84 -14.44 30.81
CA THR A 87 -3.14 -15.73 30.79
C THR A 87 -1.84 -15.65 30.00
N TYR A 88 -1.85 -14.96 28.85
CA TYR A 88 -0.72 -14.95 27.92
C TYR A 88 0.09 -13.65 27.93
N ALA A 89 -0.42 -12.58 28.52
CA ALA A 89 0.19 -11.26 28.51
C ALA A 89 -0.05 -10.50 29.84
N GLY A 90 0.08 -11.21 30.96
CA GLY A 90 -0.13 -10.71 32.31
C GLY A 90 0.77 -9.53 32.70
N GLU A 91 0.35 -8.79 33.73
CA GLU A 91 0.99 -7.54 34.14
C GLU A 91 2.40 -7.73 34.74
N GLU A 92 2.72 -8.93 35.20
CA GLU A 92 4.04 -9.31 35.71
C GLU A 92 5.13 -9.31 34.63
N LEU A 93 4.76 -9.46 33.35
CA LEU A 93 5.68 -9.50 32.23
C LEU A 93 6.06 -8.09 31.76
N GLY A 94 7.29 -7.93 31.26
CA GLY A 94 7.70 -6.71 30.56
C GLY A 94 7.00 -6.55 29.20
N LYS A 95 6.85 -5.32 28.70
CA LYS A 95 6.13 -5.01 27.44
C LYS A 95 6.52 -5.90 26.25
N ARG A 96 7.82 -6.12 26.04
CA ARG A 96 8.34 -6.94 24.94
C ARG A 96 7.96 -8.42 25.09
N GLU A 97 7.91 -8.91 26.32
CA GLU A 97 7.54 -10.29 26.63
C GLU A 97 6.04 -10.51 26.52
N ARG A 98 5.23 -9.58 27.03
CA ARG A 98 3.77 -9.54 26.78
C ARG A 98 3.45 -9.61 25.30
N LEU A 99 4.08 -8.75 24.50
CA LEU A 99 3.88 -8.73 23.04
C LEU A 99 4.24 -10.07 22.38
N ARG A 100 5.43 -10.63 22.68
CA ARG A 100 5.87 -11.90 22.08
C ARG A 100 4.98 -13.07 22.47
N SER A 101 4.58 -13.12 23.75
CA SER A 101 3.72 -14.17 24.28
C SER A 101 2.31 -14.07 23.71
N LEU A 102 1.73 -12.85 23.66
CA LEU A 102 0.44 -12.59 23.03
C LEU A 102 0.44 -12.96 21.54
N HIS A 103 1.44 -12.48 20.79
CA HIS A 103 1.59 -12.82 19.37
C HIS A 103 1.66 -14.33 19.15
N ARG A 104 2.47 -15.05 19.95
CA ARG A 104 2.57 -16.51 19.86
C ARG A 104 1.26 -17.22 20.22
N ALA A 105 0.51 -16.70 21.20
CA ALA A 105 -0.77 -17.26 21.60
C ALA A 105 -1.82 -17.11 20.48
N VAL A 106 -1.88 -15.92 19.86
CA VAL A 106 -2.78 -15.64 18.73
C VAL A 106 -2.39 -16.46 17.49
N SER A 107 -1.12 -16.48 17.11
CA SER A 107 -0.65 -17.14 15.89
C SER A 107 -0.39 -18.65 16.05
N GLY A 108 -0.47 -19.17 17.27
CA GLY A 108 -0.07 -20.55 17.60
C GLY A 108 -1.23 -21.52 17.38
N PRO A 109 -1.10 -22.54 16.51
CA PRO A 109 -2.19 -23.49 16.20
C PRO A 109 -2.71 -24.30 17.40
N SER A 110 -1.96 -24.32 18.51
CA SER A 110 -2.31 -25.05 19.73
C SER A 110 -2.95 -24.17 20.80
N ILE A 111 -3.19 -22.89 20.52
CA ILE A 111 -3.75 -21.93 21.49
C ILE A 111 -5.00 -21.27 20.91
N LEU A 112 -4.84 -20.26 20.06
CA LEU A 112 -5.96 -19.67 19.31
C LEU A 112 -5.89 -20.12 17.85
N GLY A 113 -4.75 -19.88 17.19
CA GLY A 113 -4.50 -20.38 15.84
C GLY A 113 -5.43 -19.76 14.82
N MET A 114 -5.17 -18.50 14.45
CA MET A 114 -6.02 -17.77 13.50
C MET A 114 -5.78 -18.20 12.05
N ASP A 115 -6.86 -18.56 11.36
CA ASP A 115 -6.87 -18.80 9.93
C ASP A 115 -7.30 -17.55 9.14
N TYR A 116 -6.64 -17.32 8.00
CA TYR A 116 -7.01 -16.23 7.12
C TYR A 116 -8.24 -16.59 6.28
N ASP A 117 -9.28 -15.74 6.35
CA ASP A 117 -10.47 -15.81 5.49
C ASP A 117 -10.79 -14.39 4.99
N PRO A 118 -10.69 -14.11 3.68
CA PRO A 118 -10.95 -12.78 3.14
C PRO A 118 -12.38 -12.29 3.34
N THR A 119 -13.33 -13.19 3.62
CA THR A 119 -14.74 -12.87 3.86
C THR A 119 -15.08 -12.70 5.34
N ALA A 120 -14.15 -13.02 6.25
CA ALA A 120 -14.34 -12.92 7.70
C ALA A 120 -14.18 -11.48 8.22
N GLU A 121 -15.05 -10.58 7.77
CA GLU A 121 -15.14 -9.21 8.27
C GLU A 121 -15.77 -9.18 9.68
N GLY A 122 -15.36 -8.23 10.53
CA GLY A 122 -15.94 -8.10 11.87
C GLY A 122 -15.08 -7.42 12.93
N SER A 123 -15.66 -7.34 14.12
CA SER A 123 -15.06 -6.84 15.36
C SER A 123 -14.05 -7.82 15.96
N ALA A 124 -13.32 -7.34 16.98
CA ALA A 124 -12.38 -8.12 17.77
C ALA A 124 -12.99 -9.40 18.37
N ILE A 125 -14.19 -9.30 18.95
CA ILE A 125 -14.92 -10.46 19.51
C ILE A 125 -15.22 -11.49 18.43
N GLU A 126 -15.75 -11.04 17.28
CA GLU A 126 -16.17 -11.97 16.24
C GLU A 126 -14.99 -12.69 15.60
N ALA A 127 -13.85 -12.01 15.39
CA ALA A 127 -12.63 -12.65 14.91
C ALA A 127 -12.09 -13.68 15.92
N PHE A 128 -12.05 -13.33 17.21
CA PHE A 128 -11.53 -14.21 18.25
C PHE A 128 -12.32 -15.50 18.40
N HIS A 129 -13.65 -15.43 18.41
CA HIS A 129 -14.49 -16.63 18.60
C HIS A 129 -14.71 -17.45 17.32
N ARG A 130 -14.56 -16.84 16.14
CA ARG A 130 -14.62 -17.59 14.88
C ARG A 130 -13.31 -18.29 14.54
N GLU A 131 -12.20 -17.86 15.14
CA GLU A 131 -10.84 -18.33 14.83
C GLU A 131 -10.44 -18.10 13.35
N THR A 132 -11.22 -17.30 12.63
CA THR A 132 -10.97 -16.86 11.26
C THR A 132 -11.06 -15.35 11.17
N ALA A 133 -10.22 -14.74 10.33
CA ALA A 133 -10.19 -13.30 10.14
C ALA A 133 -9.65 -12.89 8.77
N ASN A 134 -10.12 -11.76 8.26
CA ASN A 134 -9.41 -11.03 7.21
C ASN A 134 -8.36 -10.09 7.86
N CYS A 135 -7.65 -9.30 7.05
CA CYS A 135 -6.58 -8.43 7.56
C CYS A 135 -7.09 -7.41 8.60
N LEU A 136 -8.26 -6.80 8.35
CA LEU A 136 -8.82 -5.76 9.21
C LEU A 136 -9.40 -6.35 10.50
N SER A 137 -10.19 -7.42 10.43
CA SER A 137 -10.78 -8.04 11.62
C SER A 137 -9.72 -8.68 12.51
N TYR A 138 -8.64 -9.21 11.93
CA TYR A 138 -7.46 -9.64 12.68
C TYR A 138 -6.76 -8.46 13.35
N ALA A 139 -6.57 -7.34 12.65
CA ALA A 139 -6.00 -6.13 13.22
C ALA A 139 -6.87 -5.58 14.36
N ASN A 140 -8.20 -5.56 14.21
CA ASN A 140 -9.16 -5.17 15.24
C ASN A 140 -8.94 -6.01 16.51
N MET A 141 -8.94 -7.33 16.36
CA MET A 141 -8.70 -8.27 17.47
C MET A 141 -7.34 -8.05 18.12
N PHE A 142 -6.26 -8.02 17.33
CA PHE A 142 -4.91 -7.92 17.88
C PHE A 142 -4.68 -6.58 18.58
N VAL A 143 -5.16 -5.47 18.01
CA VAL A 143 -5.09 -4.14 18.63
C VAL A 143 -5.87 -4.14 19.94
N ALA A 144 -7.08 -4.70 19.99
CA ALA A 144 -7.88 -4.79 21.21
C ALA A 144 -7.17 -5.58 22.32
N LEU A 145 -6.70 -6.79 22.01
CA LEU A 145 -5.98 -7.65 22.95
C LEU A 145 -4.68 -7.00 23.44
N ALA A 146 -3.92 -6.36 22.54
CA ALA A 146 -2.67 -5.70 22.90
C ALA A 146 -2.89 -4.46 23.79
N ARG A 147 -3.94 -3.68 23.52
CA ARG A 147 -4.31 -2.53 24.36
C ARG A 147 -4.77 -2.97 25.75
N GLU A 148 -5.54 -4.05 25.85
CA GLU A 148 -5.90 -4.68 27.13
C GLU A 148 -4.65 -5.17 27.89
N ALA A 149 -3.62 -5.65 27.19
CA ALA A 149 -2.33 -6.03 27.78
C ALA A 149 -1.45 -4.82 28.20
N GLY A 150 -1.94 -3.59 28.04
CA GLY A 150 -1.20 -2.35 28.33
C GLY A 150 -0.12 -1.99 27.31
N LEU A 151 -0.25 -2.45 26.06
CA LEU A 151 0.66 -2.14 24.96
C LEU A 151 0.12 -0.99 24.10
N ASP A 152 1.03 -0.18 23.53
CA ASP A 152 0.69 0.88 22.58
C ASP A 152 0.55 0.27 21.17
N ALA A 153 -0.65 -0.25 20.90
CA ALA A 153 -1.00 -0.87 19.62
C ALA A 153 -1.87 0.05 18.76
N ARG A 154 -1.50 0.15 17.49
CA ARG A 154 -2.13 1.02 16.49
C ARG A 154 -2.39 0.24 15.21
N TYR A 155 -3.37 0.70 14.43
CA TYR A 155 -3.53 0.26 13.07
C TYR A 155 -2.45 0.87 12.19
N GLN A 156 -2.04 0.11 11.20
CA GLN A 156 -1.16 0.59 10.15
C GLN A 156 -1.68 0.14 8.80
N TRP A 157 -1.89 1.13 7.95
CA TRP A 157 -2.10 0.96 6.53
C TRP A 157 -0.81 0.57 5.85
N VAL A 158 -0.91 -0.43 4.97
CA VAL A 158 0.16 -0.93 4.14
C VAL A 158 -0.21 -0.62 2.70
N GLU A 159 0.51 0.34 2.10
CA GLU A 159 0.35 0.68 0.70
C GLU A 159 0.89 -0.47 -0.16
N VAL A 160 -0.02 -1.12 -0.88
CA VAL A 160 0.30 -2.20 -1.80
C VAL A 160 0.51 -1.62 -3.18
N ARG A 161 1.61 -2.02 -3.84
CA ARG A 161 1.87 -1.64 -5.22
C ARG A 161 0.71 -2.11 -6.10
N PRO A 162 0.24 -1.26 -7.03
CA PRO A 162 -0.82 -1.62 -7.97
C PRO A 162 -0.53 -2.96 -8.65
N GLN A 163 -1.54 -3.83 -8.70
CA GLN A 163 -1.50 -5.07 -9.46
C GLN A 163 -2.43 -4.91 -10.67
N TRP A 164 -1.90 -5.19 -11.86
CA TRP A 164 -2.68 -5.19 -13.10
C TRP A 164 -3.26 -6.59 -13.33
N THR A 165 -4.44 -6.65 -13.95
CA THR A 165 -5.14 -7.93 -14.21
C THR A 165 -5.26 -8.18 -15.71
N ARG A 166 -5.36 -9.46 -16.12
CA ARG A 166 -5.41 -9.90 -17.52
C ARG A 166 -6.59 -9.33 -18.32
N MET A 167 -7.67 -8.94 -17.64
CA MET A 167 -8.80 -8.22 -18.28
C MET A 167 -8.49 -6.74 -18.59
N GLY A 168 -7.22 -6.34 -18.48
CA GLY A 168 -6.65 -5.29 -19.32
C GLY A 168 -6.85 -3.86 -18.84
N GLU A 169 -7.35 -3.61 -17.64
CA GLU A 169 -7.51 -2.22 -17.14
C GLU A 169 -7.87 -2.08 -15.66
N ARG A 170 -8.22 -3.16 -14.95
CA ARG A 170 -8.48 -3.07 -13.51
C ARG A 170 -7.15 -3.04 -12.76
N VAL A 171 -6.78 -1.85 -12.31
CA VAL A 171 -5.83 -1.67 -11.21
C VAL A 171 -6.54 -2.09 -9.92
N ALA A 172 -6.17 -3.25 -9.39
CA ALA A 172 -6.62 -3.65 -8.07
C ALA A 172 -5.67 -3.02 -7.05
N VAL A 173 -6.16 -2.04 -6.29
CA VAL A 173 -5.49 -1.63 -5.05
C VAL A 173 -6.02 -2.55 -3.97
N ARG A 174 -5.19 -3.53 -3.59
CA ARG A 174 -5.45 -4.30 -2.38
C ARG A 174 -5.18 -3.37 -1.20
N LEU A 175 -6.21 -3.07 -0.43
CA LEU A 175 -6.06 -2.37 0.83
C LEU A 175 -5.57 -3.40 1.84
N HIS A 176 -4.43 -3.16 2.47
CA HIS A 176 -3.89 -4.04 3.49
C HIS A 176 -3.70 -3.27 4.78
N VAL A 177 -4.21 -3.81 5.88
CA VAL A 177 -4.13 -3.22 7.21
C VAL A 177 -3.53 -4.25 8.14
N ASN A 178 -2.61 -3.82 8.98
CA ASN A 178 -2.04 -4.65 10.03
C ASN A 178 -2.00 -3.90 11.36
N ALA A 179 -1.48 -4.55 12.40
CA ALA A 179 -1.27 -3.94 13.70
C ALA A 179 0.22 -3.64 13.90
N VAL A 180 0.52 -2.46 14.47
CA VAL A 180 1.86 -2.09 14.92
C VAL A 180 1.85 -1.83 16.42
N VAL A 181 2.84 -2.41 17.13
CA VAL A 181 3.01 -2.22 18.57
C VAL A 181 4.30 -1.47 18.84
N HIS A 182 4.19 -0.34 19.54
CA HIS A 182 5.32 0.49 19.94
C HIS A 182 5.83 0.06 21.31
N LEU A 183 7.07 -0.44 21.36
CA LEU A 183 7.72 -0.78 22.63
C LEU A 183 8.44 0.44 23.23
N ASN A 184 8.98 1.29 22.37
CA ASN A 184 9.57 2.60 22.68
C ASN A 184 9.62 3.46 21.40
N ARG A 185 10.31 4.61 21.43
CA ARG A 185 10.39 5.54 20.29
C ARG A 185 11.02 4.97 19.01
N GLN A 186 11.85 3.95 19.11
CA GLN A 186 12.59 3.37 17.97
C GLN A 186 12.17 1.92 17.68
N ASP A 187 11.68 1.20 18.68
CA ASP A 187 11.26 -0.20 18.55
C ASP A 187 9.77 -0.29 18.27
N ARG A 188 9.45 -0.72 17.05
CA ARG A 188 8.10 -1.07 16.59
C ARG A 188 8.06 -2.52 16.15
N PHE A 189 6.94 -3.18 16.38
CA PHE A 189 6.72 -4.57 15.97
C PHE A 189 5.43 -4.67 15.17
N MET A 190 5.55 -5.16 13.94
CA MET A 190 4.43 -5.37 13.03
C MET A 190 3.84 -6.75 13.27
N VAL A 191 2.52 -6.82 13.33
CA VAL A 191 1.74 -8.04 13.49
C VAL A 191 0.72 -8.11 12.37
N ASP A 192 0.83 -9.16 11.57
CA ASP A 192 0.12 -9.32 10.31
C ASP A 192 -0.28 -10.79 10.13
N ILE A 193 -1.51 -11.04 9.72
CA ILE A 193 -2.03 -12.40 9.47
C ILE A 193 -1.62 -12.92 8.10
N ASP A 194 -1.50 -12.03 7.11
CA ASP A 194 -1.10 -12.37 5.73
C ASP A 194 -0.01 -11.39 5.26
N PRO A 195 1.25 -11.58 5.71
CA PRO A 195 2.33 -10.66 5.40
C PRO A 195 2.65 -10.66 3.91
N LEU A 196 2.51 -9.49 3.28
CA LEU A 196 2.79 -9.31 1.86
C LEU A 196 4.28 -9.50 1.53
N PRO A 197 4.61 -10.05 0.34
CA PRO A 197 5.97 -10.04 -0.17
C PRO A 197 6.52 -8.61 -0.29
N SER A 198 7.80 -8.41 -0.01
CA SER A 198 8.38 -7.06 0.03
C SER A 198 8.35 -6.32 -1.31
N ARG A 199 8.30 -7.04 -2.44
CA ARG A 199 8.09 -6.45 -3.76
C ARG A 199 6.71 -5.78 -3.91
N ASP A 200 5.70 -6.27 -3.20
CA ASP A 200 4.32 -5.80 -3.32
C ASP A 200 4.03 -4.62 -2.39
N PHE A 201 4.98 -4.25 -1.54
CA PHE A 201 4.88 -3.17 -0.56
C PHE A 201 5.49 -1.85 -1.09
N ALA A 202 4.77 -0.74 -0.97
CA ALA A 202 5.22 0.60 -1.36
C ALA A 202 5.54 1.51 -0.17
N GLY A 203 4.78 1.39 0.92
CA GLY A 203 4.89 2.29 2.07
C GLY A 203 3.95 1.91 3.21
N THR A 204 4.20 2.41 4.42
CA THR A 204 3.30 2.23 5.57
C THR A 204 2.88 3.58 6.11
N GLN A 205 1.65 3.65 6.64
CA GLN A 205 1.12 4.80 7.35
C GLN A 205 0.33 4.32 8.56
N GLU A 206 0.60 4.85 9.74
CA GLU A 206 -0.27 4.62 10.91
C GLU A 206 -1.60 5.34 10.69
N ILE A 207 -2.71 4.65 11.01
CA ILE A 207 -4.06 5.17 10.85
C ILE A 207 -4.81 5.17 12.19
N SER A 208 -5.81 6.03 12.31
CA SER A 208 -6.63 6.15 13.51
C SER A 208 -7.65 5.02 13.63
N ASP A 209 -8.25 4.88 14.81
CA ASP A 209 -9.37 3.95 15.01
C ASP A 209 -10.59 4.32 14.15
N SER A 210 -10.79 5.63 13.90
CA SER A 210 -11.86 6.11 12.99
C SER A 210 -11.57 5.74 11.54
N ASP A 211 -10.31 5.78 11.11
CA ASP A 211 -9.92 5.31 9.78
C ASP A 211 -10.14 3.80 9.66
N ALA A 212 -9.80 3.01 10.69
CA ALA A 212 -10.09 1.57 10.70
C ALA A 212 -11.59 1.27 10.63
N GLN A 213 -12.44 2.06 11.31
CA GLN A 213 -13.89 1.99 11.16
C GLN A 213 -14.35 2.35 9.74
N ALA A 214 -13.74 3.36 9.12
CA ALA A 214 -14.03 3.70 7.72
C ALA A 214 -13.68 2.53 6.78
N LEU A 215 -12.56 1.86 7.01
CA LEU A 215 -12.14 0.69 6.24
C LEU A 215 -13.07 -0.52 6.43
N TYR A 216 -13.62 -0.70 7.64
CA TYR A 216 -14.65 -1.71 7.90
C TYR A 216 -15.88 -1.48 7.02
N HIS A 217 -16.42 -0.26 7.01
CA HIS A 217 -17.54 0.09 6.15
C HIS A 217 -17.19 -0.01 4.67
N ASN A 218 -15.97 0.37 4.27
CA ASN A 218 -15.49 0.22 2.91
C ASN A 218 -15.44 -1.24 2.44
N ASN A 219 -15.00 -2.17 3.30
CA ASN A 219 -14.97 -3.59 2.96
C ASN A 219 -16.38 -4.12 2.69
N ILE A 220 -17.35 -3.78 3.54
CA ILE A 220 -18.76 -4.13 3.33
C ILE A 220 -19.27 -3.51 2.03
N ALA A 221 -18.92 -2.24 1.76
CA ALA A 221 -19.35 -1.55 0.55
C ALA A 221 -18.86 -2.27 -0.72
N MET A 222 -17.60 -2.68 -0.76
CA MET A 222 -17.00 -3.34 -1.93
C MET A 222 -17.48 -4.78 -2.09
N ASP A 223 -17.76 -5.48 -1.00
CA ASP A 223 -18.39 -6.80 -1.01
C ASP A 223 -19.83 -6.74 -1.53
N ALA A 224 -20.63 -5.79 -1.02
CA ALA A 224 -21.99 -5.52 -1.51
C ALA A 224 -22.00 -5.12 -2.99
N LEU A 225 -21.05 -4.28 -3.42
CA LEU A 225 -20.90 -3.89 -4.82
C LEU A 225 -20.61 -5.09 -5.73
N ALA A 226 -19.80 -6.05 -5.25
CA ALA A 226 -19.51 -7.27 -5.99
C ALA A 226 -20.73 -8.21 -6.11
N ARG A 227 -21.67 -8.12 -5.17
CA ARG A 227 -22.96 -8.85 -5.19
C ARG A 227 -24.11 -8.10 -5.85
N GLU A 228 -23.84 -6.91 -6.40
CA GLU A 228 -24.87 -6.01 -6.97
C GLU A 228 -25.92 -5.52 -5.96
N GLU A 229 -25.60 -5.56 -4.66
CA GLU A 229 -26.40 -4.98 -3.57
C GLU A 229 -26.11 -3.46 -3.50
N LEU A 230 -26.57 -2.72 -4.50
CA LEU A 230 -26.16 -1.32 -4.76
C LEU A 230 -26.60 -0.33 -3.67
N ASP A 231 -27.71 -0.60 -3.00
CA ASP A 231 -28.20 0.16 -1.84
C ASP A 231 -27.22 0.04 -0.66
N ILE A 232 -26.84 -1.18 -0.29
CA ILE A 232 -25.88 -1.45 0.78
C ILE A 232 -24.50 -0.88 0.39
N ALA A 233 -24.07 -1.11 -0.85
CA ALA A 233 -22.77 -0.64 -1.33
C ALA A 233 -22.62 0.88 -1.18
N TRP A 234 -23.64 1.64 -1.57
CA TRP A 234 -23.61 3.10 -1.47
C TRP A 234 -23.71 3.58 -0.02
N THR A 235 -24.66 3.06 0.75
CA THR A 235 -24.84 3.46 2.16
C THR A 235 -23.55 3.21 2.96
N GLN A 236 -22.90 2.08 2.76
CA GLN A 236 -21.65 1.75 3.44
C GLN A 236 -20.46 2.60 2.93
N ALA A 237 -20.38 2.88 1.62
CA ALA A 237 -19.34 3.76 1.07
C ALA A 237 -19.46 5.19 1.59
N VAL A 238 -20.68 5.74 1.66
CA VAL A 238 -20.93 7.07 2.24
C VAL A 238 -20.61 7.07 3.73
N ARG A 239 -20.96 6.00 4.47
CA ARG A 239 -20.62 5.88 5.88
C ARG A 239 -19.10 5.87 6.11
N ALA A 240 -18.34 5.18 5.27
CA ALA A 240 -16.88 5.22 5.31
C ALA A 240 -16.34 6.64 5.13
N LEU A 241 -16.87 7.39 4.15
CA LEU A 241 -16.49 8.78 3.91
C LEU A 241 -16.86 9.74 5.05
N GLN A 242 -18.00 9.52 5.73
CA GLN A 242 -18.36 10.30 6.92
C GLN A 242 -17.34 10.13 8.05
N LEU A 243 -16.69 8.97 8.14
CA LEU A 243 -15.69 8.65 9.16
C LEU A 243 -14.27 9.10 8.77
N ALA A 244 -13.93 9.04 7.48
CA ALA A 244 -12.59 9.37 6.98
C ALA A 244 -12.61 10.08 5.61
N PRO A 245 -13.11 11.33 5.52
CA PRO A 245 -13.31 12.01 4.23
C PRO A 245 -12.01 12.38 3.50
N GLN A 246 -10.86 12.28 4.17
CA GLN A 246 -9.56 12.63 3.62
C GLN A 246 -8.82 11.43 3.00
N MET A 247 -9.44 10.25 2.96
CA MET A 247 -8.85 9.06 2.33
C MET A 247 -9.23 9.00 0.83
N PRO A 248 -8.27 9.17 -0.10
CA PRO A 248 -8.56 9.22 -1.53
C PRO A 248 -9.23 7.94 -2.07
N HIS A 249 -8.82 6.77 -1.57
CA HIS A 249 -9.37 5.49 -2.03
C HIS A 249 -10.85 5.29 -1.68
N LEU A 250 -11.37 5.92 -0.61
CA LEU A 250 -12.80 5.86 -0.28
C LEU A 250 -13.62 6.61 -1.33
N TRP A 251 -13.12 7.74 -1.82
CA TRP A 251 -13.72 8.48 -2.93
C TRP A 251 -13.67 7.70 -4.25
N VAL A 252 -12.56 6.99 -4.51
CA VAL A 252 -12.48 6.06 -5.65
C VAL A 252 -13.55 4.98 -5.56
N ASN A 253 -13.75 4.39 -4.39
CA ASN A 253 -14.73 3.33 -4.19
C ASN A 253 -16.17 3.85 -4.30
N LEU A 254 -16.47 5.05 -3.78
CA LEU A 254 -17.77 5.70 -4.02
C LEU A 254 -18.01 5.95 -5.51
N GLY A 255 -17.01 6.45 -6.25
CA GLY A 255 -17.12 6.64 -7.69
C GLY A 255 -17.41 5.34 -8.44
N ALA A 256 -16.84 4.21 -7.99
CA ALA A 256 -17.14 2.89 -8.55
C ALA A 256 -18.61 2.48 -8.33
N VAL A 257 -19.18 2.80 -7.16
CA VAL A 257 -20.61 2.59 -6.87
C VAL A 257 -21.50 3.46 -7.78
N TYR A 258 -21.19 4.75 -7.95
CA TYR A 258 -21.94 5.61 -8.87
C TYR A 258 -21.87 5.14 -10.33
N ARG A 259 -20.69 4.73 -10.80
CA ARG A 259 -20.52 4.20 -12.15
C ARG A 259 -21.33 2.92 -12.38
N ARG A 260 -21.48 2.08 -11.36
CA ARG A 260 -22.31 0.86 -11.41
C ARG A 260 -23.80 1.16 -11.45
N THR A 261 -24.22 2.31 -10.93
CA THR A 261 -25.61 2.80 -10.99
C THR A 261 -25.86 3.73 -12.18
N HIS A 262 -24.91 3.84 -13.11
CA HIS A 262 -24.96 4.72 -14.29
C HIS A 262 -25.06 6.22 -13.97
N GLN A 263 -24.76 6.63 -12.74
CA GLN A 263 -24.70 8.03 -12.32
C GLN A 263 -23.31 8.61 -12.63
N TYR A 264 -23.03 8.80 -13.91
CA TYR A 264 -21.68 9.10 -14.41
C TYR A 264 -21.11 10.43 -13.90
N ASP A 265 -21.93 11.48 -13.81
CA ASP A 265 -21.49 12.79 -13.29
C ASP A 265 -21.06 12.70 -11.82
N ALA A 266 -21.81 11.95 -11.00
CA ALA A 266 -21.47 11.70 -9.60
C ALA A 266 -20.21 10.82 -9.46
N ALA A 267 -20.02 9.86 -10.38
CA ALA A 267 -18.80 9.06 -10.43
C ALA A 267 -17.57 9.92 -10.76
N GLU A 268 -17.67 10.78 -11.76
CA GLU A 268 -16.61 11.73 -12.15
C GLU A 268 -16.25 12.64 -10.98
N ALA A 269 -17.24 13.26 -10.33
CA ALA A 269 -17.03 14.13 -9.18
C ALA A 269 -16.29 13.41 -8.04
N ALA A 270 -16.66 12.17 -7.73
CA ALA A 270 -15.98 11.36 -6.71
C ALA A 270 -14.53 11.04 -7.10
N TYR A 271 -14.27 10.64 -8.34
CA TYR A 271 -12.90 10.38 -8.80
C TYR A 271 -12.03 11.66 -8.83
N MET A 272 -12.61 12.78 -9.22
CA MET A 272 -11.93 14.08 -9.20
C MET A 272 -11.64 14.54 -7.77
N GLN A 273 -12.53 14.24 -6.82
CA GLN A 273 -12.29 14.49 -5.40
C GLN A 273 -11.14 13.63 -4.85
N ALA A 274 -11.04 12.35 -5.24
CA ALA A 274 -9.89 11.52 -4.92
C ALA A 274 -8.58 12.16 -5.43
N LEU A 275 -8.56 12.67 -6.66
CA LEU A 275 -7.39 13.35 -7.23
C LEU A 275 -7.10 14.73 -6.62
N ALA A 276 -8.11 15.40 -6.07
CA ALA A 276 -7.91 16.64 -5.33
C ALA A 276 -7.20 16.38 -3.98
N LEU A 277 -7.45 15.24 -3.35
CA LEU A 277 -6.79 14.80 -2.12
C LEU A 277 -5.39 14.25 -2.39
N ASP A 278 -5.25 13.43 -3.44
CA ASP A 278 -3.97 12.91 -3.91
C ASP A 278 -3.90 12.97 -5.44
N GLY A 279 -3.17 13.95 -5.96
CA GLY A 279 -2.96 14.14 -7.40
C GLY A 279 -2.19 13.00 -8.08
N MET A 280 -1.68 12.04 -7.32
CA MET A 280 -1.02 10.82 -7.81
C MET A 280 -1.87 9.56 -7.61
N GLU A 281 -3.14 9.67 -7.20
CA GLU A 281 -4.03 8.53 -6.99
C GLU A 281 -4.34 7.80 -8.31
N ARG A 282 -3.56 6.74 -8.58
CA ARG A 282 -3.57 6.03 -9.86
C ARG A 282 -4.91 5.34 -10.10
N SER A 283 -5.60 4.90 -9.06
CA SER A 283 -6.89 4.22 -9.19
C SER A 283 -7.95 5.18 -9.69
N ALA A 284 -7.95 6.43 -9.22
CA ALA A 284 -8.84 7.46 -9.72
C ALA A 284 -8.58 7.76 -11.21
N MET A 285 -7.31 7.89 -11.61
CA MET A 285 -6.94 8.13 -13.02
C MET A 285 -7.42 7.02 -13.96
N ASN A 286 -7.26 5.74 -13.58
CA ASN A 286 -7.75 4.63 -14.39
C ASN A 286 -9.28 4.60 -14.43
N ASN A 287 -9.95 4.84 -13.31
CA ASN A 287 -11.41 4.83 -13.28
C ASN A 287 -12.00 5.99 -14.08
N LEU A 288 -11.36 7.16 -14.12
CA LEU A 288 -11.72 8.26 -15.02
C LEU A 288 -11.55 7.87 -16.48
N LEU A 289 -10.40 7.28 -16.85
CA LEU A 289 -10.21 6.75 -18.22
C LEU A 289 -11.35 5.80 -18.62
N VAL A 290 -11.67 4.83 -17.77
CA VAL A 290 -12.77 3.87 -18.00
C VAL A 290 -14.13 4.57 -18.08
N LEU A 291 -14.37 5.57 -17.24
CA LEU A 291 -15.60 6.35 -17.25
C LEU A 291 -15.79 7.10 -18.57
N TYR A 292 -14.75 7.78 -19.07
CA TYR A 292 -14.82 8.51 -20.34
C TYR A 292 -14.89 7.58 -21.56
N GLN A 293 -14.26 6.40 -21.50
CA GLN A 293 -14.45 5.37 -22.53
C GLN A 293 -15.91 4.91 -22.60
N VAL A 294 -16.57 4.73 -21.45
CA VAL A 294 -17.98 4.31 -21.37
C VAL A 294 -18.94 5.42 -21.80
N THR A 295 -18.65 6.67 -21.47
CA THR A 295 -19.49 7.83 -21.84
C THR A 295 -19.21 8.36 -23.25
N GLY A 296 -18.09 7.98 -23.86
CA GLY A 296 -17.73 8.34 -25.23
C GLY A 296 -17.02 9.69 -25.38
N ASP A 297 -16.54 10.30 -24.28
CA ASP A 297 -15.77 11.54 -24.33
C ASP A 297 -14.35 11.29 -24.81
N THR A 298 -14.15 11.42 -26.12
CA THR A 298 -12.88 11.07 -26.78
C THR A 298 -11.73 12.00 -26.36
N GLU A 299 -12.02 13.28 -26.04
CA GLU A 299 -10.99 14.23 -25.60
C GLU A 299 -10.46 13.83 -24.22
N GLN A 300 -11.36 13.54 -23.30
CA GLN A 300 -11.00 13.11 -21.95
C GLN A 300 -10.34 11.73 -21.94
N VAL A 301 -10.76 10.82 -22.83
CA VAL A 301 -10.08 9.52 -23.00
C VAL A 301 -8.60 9.72 -23.31
N GLU A 302 -8.25 10.54 -24.31
CA GLU A 302 -6.84 10.73 -24.67
C GLU A 302 -6.06 11.44 -23.55
N TYR A 303 -6.66 12.43 -22.89
CA TYR A 303 -6.04 13.13 -21.76
C TYR A 303 -5.68 12.19 -20.58
N TRP A 304 -6.62 11.31 -20.18
CA TRP A 304 -6.39 10.38 -19.07
C TRP A 304 -5.54 9.19 -19.48
N LYS A 305 -5.66 8.73 -20.72
CA LYS A 305 -4.82 7.67 -21.28
C LYS A 305 -3.35 8.05 -21.27
N GLU A 306 -3.00 9.27 -21.67
CA GLU A 306 -1.61 9.75 -21.62
C GLU A 306 -1.05 9.71 -20.18
N ARG A 307 -1.83 10.18 -19.20
CA ARG A 307 -1.43 10.15 -17.77
C ARG A 307 -1.27 8.72 -17.26
N VAL A 308 -2.19 7.85 -17.65
CA VAL A 308 -2.17 6.43 -17.27
C VAL A 308 -0.94 5.73 -17.83
N LEU A 309 -0.64 5.94 -19.11
CA LEU A 309 0.55 5.38 -19.76
C LEU A 309 1.83 5.92 -19.15
N LYS A 310 1.89 7.22 -18.86
CA LYS A 310 3.07 7.85 -18.26
C LYS A 310 3.49 7.18 -16.95
N TYR A 311 2.55 6.96 -16.02
CA TYR A 311 2.91 6.32 -14.75
C TYR A 311 3.22 4.83 -14.93
N ARG A 312 2.53 4.14 -15.86
CA ARG A 312 2.78 2.72 -16.18
C ARG A 312 4.18 2.53 -16.76
N ASP A 313 4.56 3.33 -17.75
CA ASP A 313 5.87 3.26 -18.40
C ASP A 313 7.02 3.55 -17.44
N SER A 314 6.80 4.42 -16.46
CA SER A 314 7.78 4.72 -15.41
C SER A 314 7.82 3.71 -14.26
N ASN A 315 6.93 2.71 -14.24
CA ASN A 315 6.83 1.76 -13.15
C ASN A 315 7.53 0.42 -13.49
N PRO A 316 8.63 0.06 -12.80
CA PRO A 316 9.33 -1.20 -13.07
C PRO A 316 8.43 -2.44 -12.91
N TYR A 317 7.50 -2.41 -11.96
CA TYR A 317 6.61 -3.54 -11.67
C TYR A 317 5.47 -3.66 -12.69
N TYR A 318 5.14 -2.59 -13.43
CA TYR A 318 4.25 -2.72 -14.59
C TYR A 318 4.92 -3.52 -15.71
N HIS A 319 6.19 -3.23 -16.00
CA HIS A 319 6.95 -4.03 -16.97
C HIS A 319 7.16 -5.45 -16.48
N ALA A 320 7.46 -5.68 -15.19
CA ALA A 320 7.53 -7.03 -14.63
C ALA A 320 6.23 -7.81 -14.82
N TRP A 321 5.07 -7.16 -14.56
CA TRP A 321 3.76 -7.76 -14.81
C TRP A 321 3.52 -8.11 -16.29
N LEU A 322 3.90 -7.23 -17.23
CA LEU A 322 3.86 -7.56 -18.67
C LEU A 322 4.77 -8.76 -19.00
N GLY A 323 5.92 -8.85 -18.33
CA GLY A 323 6.82 -9.99 -18.43
C GLY A 323 6.21 -11.28 -17.91
N ASP A 324 5.51 -11.23 -16.77
CA ASP A 324 4.79 -12.38 -16.19
C ASP A 324 3.68 -12.86 -17.13
N LEU A 325 2.91 -11.94 -17.72
CA LEU A 325 1.88 -12.28 -18.70
C LEU A 325 2.48 -12.97 -19.94
N ALA A 326 3.60 -12.46 -20.45
CA ALA A 326 4.30 -13.09 -21.58
C ALA A 326 4.84 -14.48 -21.21
N ALA A 327 5.38 -14.64 -20.00
CA ALA A 327 5.86 -15.92 -19.47
C ALA A 327 4.73 -16.95 -19.32
N GLU A 328 3.55 -16.54 -18.83
CA GLU A 328 2.35 -17.40 -18.75
C GLU A 328 1.90 -17.90 -20.13
N GLU A 329 2.11 -17.10 -21.18
CA GLU A 329 1.83 -17.46 -22.57
C GLU A 329 2.97 -18.26 -23.22
N GLY A 330 4.06 -18.52 -22.48
CA GLY A 330 5.24 -19.24 -22.95
C GLY A 330 6.17 -18.41 -23.84
N ASP A 331 5.91 -17.11 -23.99
CA ASP A 331 6.80 -16.18 -24.70
C ASP A 331 7.91 -15.67 -23.78
N TRP A 332 8.83 -16.58 -23.47
CA TRP A 332 9.97 -16.31 -22.60
C TRP A 332 10.91 -15.21 -23.13
N ARG A 333 10.94 -14.99 -24.46
CA ARG A 333 11.74 -13.93 -25.07
C ARG A 333 11.15 -12.56 -24.74
N SER A 334 9.87 -12.35 -25.02
CA SER A 334 9.19 -11.10 -24.64
C SER A 334 9.20 -10.89 -23.13
N ALA A 335 9.06 -11.97 -22.34
CA ALA A 335 9.19 -11.90 -20.89
C ALA A 335 10.55 -11.33 -20.47
N SER A 336 11.65 -11.79 -21.09
CA SER A 336 12.99 -11.28 -20.81
C SER A 336 13.15 -9.81 -21.17
N ASP A 337 12.60 -9.35 -22.31
CA ASP A 337 12.66 -7.95 -22.73
C ASP A 337 11.92 -7.03 -21.75
N TYR A 338 10.76 -7.44 -21.27
CA TYR A 338 9.99 -6.69 -20.27
C TYR A 338 10.72 -6.62 -18.92
N TYR A 339 11.28 -7.73 -18.45
CA TYR A 339 12.06 -7.73 -17.21
C TYR A 339 13.37 -6.93 -17.33
N GLN A 340 13.99 -6.88 -18.50
CA GLN A 340 15.12 -5.97 -18.76
C GLN A 340 14.70 -4.50 -18.69
N ARG A 341 13.53 -4.13 -19.21
CA ARG A 341 12.98 -2.76 -19.04
C ARG A 341 12.70 -2.46 -17.57
N ALA A 342 12.13 -3.42 -16.83
CA ALA A 342 11.91 -3.29 -15.39
C ALA A 342 13.22 -3.03 -14.63
N LEU A 343 14.27 -3.80 -14.92
CA LEU A 343 15.61 -3.57 -14.35
C LEU A 343 16.28 -2.29 -14.84
N GLY A 344 15.96 -1.81 -16.05
CA GLY A 344 16.40 -0.50 -16.52
C GLY A 344 15.89 0.64 -15.65
N LEU A 345 14.68 0.48 -15.08
CA LEU A 345 14.07 1.44 -14.15
C LEU A 345 14.52 1.20 -12.69
N GLN A 346 14.75 -0.05 -12.29
CA GLN A 346 15.17 -0.41 -10.93
C GLN A 346 16.28 -1.49 -10.92
N PRO A 347 17.55 -1.09 -11.15
CA PRO A 347 18.64 -2.04 -11.41
C PRO A 347 19.04 -2.94 -10.23
N GLU A 348 18.72 -2.52 -9.01
CA GLU A 348 19.13 -3.22 -7.78
C GLU A 348 18.00 -4.04 -7.14
N ASP A 349 16.82 -4.12 -7.76
CA ASP A 349 15.73 -4.92 -7.21
C ASP A 349 16.05 -6.42 -7.29
N ALA A 350 16.29 -7.02 -6.13
CA ALA A 350 16.65 -8.42 -6.02
C ALA A 350 15.55 -9.36 -6.55
N THR A 351 14.28 -8.98 -6.47
CA THR A 351 13.17 -9.80 -6.96
C THR A 351 13.10 -9.75 -8.48
N LEU A 352 13.27 -8.58 -9.09
CA LEU A 352 13.33 -8.44 -10.56
C LEU A 352 14.53 -9.19 -11.13
N LEU A 353 15.70 -9.08 -10.49
CA LEU A 353 16.91 -9.85 -10.84
C LEU A 353 16.64 -11.35 -10.77
N PHE A 354 16.04 -11.83 -9.68
CA PHE A 354 15.74 -13.24 -9.50
C PHE A 354 14.77 -13.76 -10.57
N SER A 355 13.69 -13.01 -10.83
CA SER A 355 12.66 -13.38 -11.81
C SER A 355 13.22 -13.41 -13.23
N LEU A 356 14.09 -12.46 -13.60
CA LEU A 356 14.81 -12.51 -14.87
C LEU A 356 15.74 -13.73 -14.94
N GLY A 357 16.38 -14.11 -13.83
CA GLY A 357 17.16 -15.35 -13.73
C GLY A 357 16.32 -16.60 -14.04
N LEU A 358 15.09 -16.68 -13.51
CA LEU A 358 14.16 -17.77 -13.83
C LEU A 358 13.74 -17.77 -15.31
N ILE A 359 13.50 -16.59 -15.89
CA ILE A 359 13.15 -16.48 -17.31
C ILE A 359 14.31 -16.97 -18.20
N TYR A 360 15.55 -16.63 -17.87
CA TYR A 360 16.71 -17.13 -18.62
C TYR A 360 16.94 -18.64 -18.48
N GLU A 361 16.55 -19.22 -17.35
CA GLU A 361 16.54 -20.69 -17.22
C GLU A 361 15.54 -21.32 -18.19
N GLN A 362 14.33 -20.75 -18.34
CA GLN A 362 13.33 -21.23 -19.30
C GLN A 362 13.78 -21.05 -20.77
N LEU A 363 14.66 -20.09 -21.02
CA LEU A 363 15.32 -19.88 -22.32
C LEU A 363 16.53 -20.82 -22.55
N ASP A 364 16.86 -21.70 -21.61
CA ASP A 364 18.05 -22.56 -21.62
C ASP A 364 19.39 -21.77 -21.63
N GLU A 365 19.35 -20.51 -21.20
CA GLU A 365 20.52 -19.64 -21.08
C GLU A 365 21.10 -19.70 -19.66
N LEU A 366 21.56 -20.88 -19.25
CA LEU A 366 21.95 -21.18 -17.86
C LEU A 366 23.01 -20.22 -17.28
N LYS A 367 23.95 -19.73 -18.09
CA LYS A 367 24.95 -18.74 -17.64
C LYS A 367 24.33 -17.40 -17.28
N ALA A 368 23.34 -16.94 -18.06
CA ALA A 368 22.63 -15.71 -17.76
C ALA A 368 21.76 -15.89 -16.51
N ALA A 369 21.07 -17.03 -16.40
CA ALA A 369 20.28 -17.38 -15.23
C ALA A 369 21.10 -17.31 -13.94
N GLN A 370 22.25 -17.99 -13.89
CA GLN A 370 23.18 -17.97 -12.74
C GLN A 370 23.59 -16.54 -12.36
N ARG A 371 24.05 -15.76 -13.35
CA ARG A 371 24.52 -14.39 -13.15
C ARG A 371 23.44 -13.50 -12.52
N TYR A 372 22.18 -13.65 -12.94
CA TYR A 372 21.08 -12.84 -12.38
C TYR A 372 20.64 -13.31 -11.00
N VAL A 373 20.64 -14.63 -10.74
CA VAL A 373 20.36 -15.17 -9.40
C VAL A 373 21.47 -14.80 -8.40
N GLU A 374 22.74 -14.79 -8.80
CA GLU A 374 23.86 -14.30 -7.99
C GLU A 374 23.70 -12.82 -7.63
N GLN A 375 23.33 -11.99 -8.60
CA GLN A 375 23.06 -10.58 -8.35
C GLN A 375 21.88 -10.42 -7.39
N ALA A 376 20.77 -11.15 -7.59
CA ALA A 376 19.63 -11.15 -6.69
C ALA A 376 20.05 -11.49 -5.24
N LEU A 377 20.85 -12.54 -5.07
CA LEU A 377 21.38 -12.94 -3.76
C LEU A 377 22.27 -11.85 -3.15
N SER A 378 23.06 -11.14 -3.96
CA SER A 378 23.92 -10.05 -3.49
C SER A 378 23.13 -8.82 -3.04
N LYS A 379 22.01 -8.52 -3.72
CA LYS A 379 21.18 -7.33 -3.48
C LYS A 379 20.06 -7.53 -2.46
N SER A 380 19.69 -8.78 -2.15
CA SER A 380 18.65 -9.06 -1.17
C SER A 380 19.13 -8.87 0.27
N SER A 381 18.36 -8.12 1.05
CA SER A 381 18.55 -7.90 2.49
C SER A 381 17.68 -8.84 3.36
N LEU A 382 16.70 -9.52 2.76
CA LEU A 382 15.73 -10.34 3.48
C LEU A 382 16.18 -11.79 3.58
N VAL A 383 16.26 -12.32 4.80
CA VAL A 383 16.77 -13.69 5.07
C VAL A 383 16.00 -14.76 4.26
N ARG A 384 14.67 -14.66 4.18
CA ARG A 384 13.83 -15.62 3.44
C ARG A 384 14.13 -15.61 1.93
N GLU A 385 14.29 -14.42 1.34
CA GLU A 385 14.61 -14.29 -0.08
C GLU A 385 16.01 -14.81 -0.40
N ARG A 386 17.00 -14.44 0.42
CA ARG A 386 18.39 -14.92 0.27
C ARG A 386 18.46 -16.44 0.27
N GLU A 387 17.73 -17.11 1.15
CA GLU A 387 17.72 -18.57 1.19
C GLU A 387 17.09 -19.17 -0.08
N ARG A 388 15.96 -18.63 -0.53
CA ARG A 388 15.33 -19.03 -1.80
C ARG A 388 16.30 -18.86 -2.98
N TYR A 389 17.00 -17.73 -3.07
CA TYR A 389 17.91 -17.43 -4.17
C TYR A 389 19.15 -18.34 -4.14
N ARG A 390 19.67 -18.65 -2.94
CA ARG A 390 20.78 -19.59 -2.75
C ARG A 390 20.44 -21.00 -3.22
N ILE A 391 19.27 -21.52 -2.84
CA ILE A 391 18.78 -22.84 -3.28
C ILE A 391 18.72 -22.90 -4.81
N LYS A 392 18.18 -21.85 -5.44
CA LYS A 392 18.09 -21.80 -6.91
C LYS A 392 19.45 -21.72 -7.59
N LEU A 393 20.39 -20.96 -7.03
CA LEU A 393 21.75 -20.89 -7.56
C LEU A 393 22.46 -22.25 -7.50
N ASP A 394 22.31 -22.97 -6.39
CA ASP A 394 22.87 -24.32 -6.21
C ASP A 394 22.27 -25.31 -7.24
N GLU A 395 20.97 -25.20 -7.53
CA GLU A 395 20.29 -25.98 -8.58
C GLU A 395 20.89 -25.71 -9.97
N LEU A 396 20.98 -24.43 -10.38
CA LEU A 396 21.52 -24.04 -11.68
C LEU A 396 22.98 -24.49 -11.87
N ASN A 397 23.80 -24.42 -10.80
CA ASN A 397 25.19 -24.89 -10.82
C ASN A 397 25.29 -26.41 -11.05
N ARG A 398 24.37 -27.20 -10.47
CA ARG A 398 24.32 -28.65 -10.68
C ARG A 398 23.92 -29.00 -12.11
N ILE A 399 22.90 -28.33 -12.65
CA ILE A 399 22.43 -28.55 -14.03
C ILE A 399 23.57 -28.26 -15.01
N GLN A 400 24.26 -27.14 -14.84
CA GLN A 400 25.38 -26.78 -15.71
C GLN A 400 26.53 -27.80 -15.61
N THR A 401 26.86 -28.27 -14.41
CA THR A 401 27.92 -29.26 -14.22
C THR A 401 27.57 -30.62 -14.83
N ALA A 402 26.29 -30.99 -14.85
CA ALA A 402 25.83 -32.25 -15.46
C ALA A 402 25.75 -32.21 -17.00
N ALA A 403 25.79 -31.02 -17.60
CA ALA A 403 25.77 -30.82 -19.05
C ALA A 403 27.17 -30.87 -19.70
N TYR A 404 28.23 -30.92 -18.88
CA TYR A 404 29.63 -31.10 -19.29
C TYR A 404 30.13 -32.50 -18.91
#